data_AF-W8W371-F1
#
_entry.id   AF-W8W371-F1
#
_cell.length_a   1.000
_cell.length_b   1.000
_cell.length_c   1.000
_cell.angle_alpha   90.00
_cell.angle_beta   90.00
_cell.angle_gamma   90.00
#
_symmetry.space_group_name_H-M   'P 1'
#
loop_
_entity.id
_entity.type
_entity.pdbx_description
1 polymer ?
#
loop_
_entity_poly.entity_id
_entity_poly.type
_entity_poly.pdbx_seq_one_letter_code
_entity_poly.pdbx_strand_id
1 'polypeptide(L)'
;LSLILDRIHSEYVLNKTAKAEDGSSSKFQGATVIDAKKGFHCEDPVVCLDFASLYPSIIRWKNLCYTTYVNSDEYLDIPGVVYEKFEVTPGIFETFGSRPGQKGILSMIEEDLGNARSQTKHLMKTEEDPKIIQLLNSKQLAQKVTMNSLYGFCGTAKGSLPLVAIAAAVTATGRAMINKTAEFIRQDMGGTVI
;
A
#
# COMPACT_ATOMS: atom_id res chain seq x y z
N LEU A 1 -11.20 0.00 -11.03
CA LEU A 1 -12.60 -0.50 -11.00
C LEU A 1 -12.77 -1.83 -11.74
N SER A 2 -12.41 -1.95 -13.02
CA SER A 2 -12.53 -3.22 -13.78
C SER A 2 -11.91 -4.43 -13.05
N LEU A 3 -10.67 -4.34 -12.59
CA LEU A 3 -10.01 -5.43 -11.82
C LEU A 3 -10.76 -5.82 -10.53
N ILE A 4 -11.42 -4.86 -9.89
CA ILE A 4 -12.21 -5.11 -8.68
C ILE A 4 -13.52 -5.82 -9.08
N LEU A 5 -14.21 -5.30 -10.10
CA LEU A 5 -15.47 -5.86 -10.60
C LEU A 5 -15.32 -7.31 -11.06
N ASP A 6 -14.23 -7.63 -11.75
CA ASP A 6 -13.92 -8.99 -12.19
C ASP A 6 -13.74 -9.93 -11.01
N ARG A 7 -13.03 -9.48 -9.97
CA ARG A 7 -12.73 -10.30 -8.78
C ARG A 7 -13.92 -10.53 -7.86
N ILE A 8 -14.88 -9.61 -7.85
CA ILE A 8 -16.07 -9.71 -6.98
C ILE A 8 -17.27 -10.36 -7.66
N HIS A 9 -17.16 -10.69 -8.94
CA HIS A 9 -18.27 -11.22 -9.71
C HIS A 9 -18.88 -12.43 -8.99
N SER A 10 -20.21 -12.42 -8.82
CA SER A 10 -20.98 -13.47 -8.13
C SER A 10 -20.75 -13.65 -6.63
N GLU A 11 -19.78 -12.97 -6.00
CA GLU A 11 -19.49 -13.11 -4.56
C GLU A 11 -19.90 -11.88 -3.74
N TYR A 12 -19.77 -10.67 -4.30
CA TYR A 12 -20.08 -9.43 -3.57
C TYR A 12 -21.04 -8.54 -4.34
N VAL A 13 -21.78 -7.73 -3.56
CA VAL A 13 -22.57 -6.62 -4.07
C VAL A 13 -21.85 -5.31 -3.75
N LEU A 14 -21.53 -4.52 -4.77
CA LEU A 14 -21.00 -3.18 -4.57
C LEU A 14 -22.12 -2.24 -4.15
N ASN A 15 -21.93 -1.62 -2.99
CA ASN A 15 -22.86 -0.58 -2.56
C ASN A 15 -22.76 0.62 -3.51
N LYS A 16 -23.90 1.25 -3.81
CA LYS A 16 -23.93 2.47 -4.62
C LYS A 16 -23.34 3.59 -3.77
N THR A 17 -22.14 4.03 -4.10
CA THR A 17 -21.53 5.17 -3.43
C THR A 17 -22.37 6.42 -3.73
N ALA A 18 -22.98 7.02 -2.71
CA ALA A 18 -23.52 8.36 -2.83
C ALA A 18 -22.37 9.29 -3.28
N LYS A 19 -22.65 10.25 -4.17
CA LYS A 19 -21.68 11.32 -4.43
C LYS A 19 -21.37 11.94 -3.07
N ALA A 20 -20.09 11.98 -2.69
CA ALA A 20 -19.68 12.67 -1.48
C ALA A 20 -20.29 14.08 -1.50
N GLU A 21 -21.09 14.42 -0.49
CA GLU A 21 -21.57 15.78 -0.32
C GLU A 21 -20.36 16.70 -0.15
N ASP A 22 -20.34 17.82 -0.87
CA ASP A 22 -19.29 18.84 -0.78
C ASP A 22 -19.25 19.35 0.68
N GLY A 23 -18.34 18.84 1.51
CA GLY A 23 -18.22 19.34 2.88
C GLY A 23 -17.21 18.66 3.81
N SER A 24 -16.89 17.38 3.62
CA SER A 24 -15.97 16.68 4.55
C SER A 24 -15.04 15.69 3.84
N SER A 25 -14.28 16.17 2.86
CA SER A 25 -13.07 15.43 2.46
C SER A 25 -12.09 15.46 3.63
N SER A 26 -12.12 14.45 4.49
CA SER A 26 -11.11 14.25 5.52
C SER A 26 -9.78 14.01 4.81
N LYS A 27 -9.00 15.07 4.64
CA LYS A 27 -7.61 14.97 4.20
C LYS A 27 -6.89 14.11 5.23
N PHE A 28 -6.44 12.93 4.82
CA PHE A 28 -5.67 12.04 5.68
C PHE A 28 -4.18 12.41 5.63
N GLN A 29 -3.43 12.04 6.66
CA GLN A 29 -2.00 12.30 6.71
C GLN A 29 -1.24 11.46 5.67
N GLY A 30 -0.47 12.13 4.82
CA GLY A 30 0.36 11.50 3.79
C GLY A 30 1.65 10.86 4.30
N ALA A 31 2.64 10.71 3.42
CA ALA A 31 3.97 10.23 3.77
C ALA A 31 4.74 11.24 4.63
N THR A 32 5.69 10.75 5.42
CA THR A 32 6.65 11.57 6.16
C THR A 32 8.01 11.50 5.48
N VAL A 33 8.72 12.62 5.49
CA VAL A 33 10.10 12.74 5.01
C VAL A 33 10.99 12.97 6.23
N ILE A 34 12.08 12.22 6.33
CA ILE A 34 13.10 12.44 7.36
C ILE A 34 13.90 13.68 6.95
N ASP A 35 14.22 14.55 7.92
CA ASP A 35 15.03 15.74 7.65
C ASP A 35 16.41 15.38 7.13
N ALA A 36 16.72 15.89 5.94
CA ALA A 36 17.99 15.62 5.27
C ALA A 36 19.14 16.41 5.93
N LYS A 37 20.26 15.73 6.18
CA LYS A 37 21.52 16.35 6.60
C LYS A 37 22.24 16.91 5.38
N LYS A 38 22.03 18.20 5.13
CA LYS A 38 22.71 18.95 4.06
C LYS A 38 24.22 18.94 4.29
N GLY A 39 24.98 18.64 3.24
CA GLY A 39 26.44 18.63 3.27
C GLY A 39 27.01 17.94 2.04
N PHE A 40 28.33 18.03 1.89
CA PHE A 40 29.07 17.23 0.93
C PHE A 40 29.66 16.02 1.67
N HIS A 41 29.06 14.86 1.48
CA HIS A 41 29.42 13.62 2.18
C HIS A 41 30.48 12.86 1.37
N CYS A 42 31.75 13.29 1.47
CA CYS A 42 32.87 12.64 0.78
C CYS A 42 33.69 11.72 1.68
N GLU A 43 33.51 11.80 3.00
CA GLU A 43 34.30 11.09 3.99
C GLU A 43 33.85 9.61 4.09
N ASP A 44 32.53 9.38 4.11
CA ASP A 44 31.93 8.05 4.20
C ASP A 44 31.01 7.75 3.00
N PRO A 45 30.97 6.49 2.53
CA PRO A 45 30.06 6.09 1.46
C PRO A 45 28.59 6.16 1.91
N VAL A 46 27.74 6.73 1.05
CA VAL A 46 26.29 6.79 1.27
C VAL A 46 25.59 5.58 0.68
N VAL A 47 24.88 4.82 1.51
CA VAL A 47 24.09 3.66 1.08
C VAL A 47 22.63 4.05 0.97
N CYS A 48 22.02 3.79 -0.19
CA CYS A 48 20.59 4.00 -0.43
C CYS A 48 19.83 2.69 -0.20
N LEU A 49 18.97 2.67 0.82
CA LEU A 49 18.07 1.55 1.11
C LEU A 49 16.64 1.98 0.76
N ASP A 50 15.92 1.14 0.00
CA ASP A 50 14.55 1.39 -0.42
C ASP A 50 13.67 0.15 -0.23
N PHE A 51 12.39 0.37 0.04
CA PHE A 51 11.39 -0.68 0.08
C PHE A 51 10.89 -1.01 -1.33
N ALA A 52 11.01 -2.27 -1.72
CA ALA A 52 10.45 -2.72 -2.98
C ALA A 52 8.91 -2.70 -2.95
N SER A 53 8.30 -1.68 -3.55
CA SER A 53 6.83 -1.53 -3.63
C SER A 53 6.19 -1.45 -2.23
N LEU A 54 6.55 -0.44 -1.44
CA LEU A 54 6.09 -0.24 -0.06
C LEU A 54 4.57 -0.36 0.11
N TYR A 55 3.77 0.49 -0.56
CA TYR A 55 2.32 0.52 -0.36
C TYR A 55 1.60 -0.76 -0.77
N PRO A 56 1.83 -1.33 -1.96
CA PRO A 56 1.32 -2.66 -2.30
C PRO A 56 1.66 -3.74 -1.26
N SER A 57 2.88 -3.71 -0.73
CA SER A 57 3.33 -4.69 0.25
C SER A 57 2.62 -4.53 1.59
N ILE A 58 2.36 -3.30 2.02
CA ILE A 58 1.55 -3.02 3.22
C ILE A 58 0.11 -3.51 3.02
N ILE A 59 -0.51 -3.21 1.86
CA ILE A 59 -1.87 -3.68 1.55
C ILE A 59 -1.98 -5.19 1.70
N ARG A 60 -1.04 -5.94 1.10
CA ARG A 60 -1.01 -7.41 1.18
C ARG A 60 -0.74 -7.92 2.60
N TRP A 61 0.24 -7.34 3.29
CA TRP A 61 0.67 -7.79 4.62
C TRP A 61 -0.40 -7.55 5.69
N LYS A 62 -1.02 -6.36 5.67
CA LYS A 62 -2.06 -5.96 6.62
C LYS A 62 -3.47 -6.31 6.17
N ASN A 63 -3.60 -6.95 5.00
CA ASN A 63 -4.86 -7.34 4.40
C ASN A 63 -5.88 -6.19 4.29
N LEU A 64 -5.41 -5.00 3.91
CA LEU A 64 -6.24 -3.78 3.87
C LEU A 64 -7.14 -3.82 2.64
N CYS A 65 -8.46 -3.89 2.85
CA CYS A 65 -9.43 -4.06 1.78
C CYS A 65 -10.79 -3.48 2.19
N TYR A 66 -11.63 -3.21 1.19
CA TYR A 66 -13.04 -2.86 1.40
C TYR A 66 -13.78 -3.95 2.20
N THR A 67 -13.45 -5.22 1.98
CA THR A 67 -14.09 -6.37 2.61
C THR A 67 -13.57 -6.68 4.01
N THR A 68 -12.48 -6.03 4.42
CA THR A 68 -11.90 -6.21 5.75
C THR A 68 -12.07 -4.97 6.62
N TYR A 69 -12.61 -3.87 6.08
CA TYR A 69 -12.83 -2.65 6.84
C TYR A 69 -14.01 -2.80 7.81
N VAL A 70 -13.80 -2.37 9.07
CA VAL A 70 -14.80 -2.39 10.13
C VAL A 70 -15.27 -0.96 10.36
N ASN A 71 -16.50 -0.66 9.97
CA ASN A 71 -17.07 0.69 10.00
C ASN A 71 -17.73 1.07 11.33
N SER A 72 -17.94 0.11 12.23
CA SER A 72 -18.62 0.30 13.51
C SER A 72 -18.10 -0.70 14.53
N ASP A 73 -17.96 -0.25 15.78
CA ASP A 73 -17.52 -1.08 16.90
C ASP A 73 -18.49 -2.22 17.21
N GLU A 74 -19.73 -2.16 16.72
CA GLU A 74 -20.73 -3.24 16.86
C GLU A 74 -20.32 -4.54 16.15
N TYR A 75 -19.42 -4.47 15.18
CA TYR A 75 -18.89 -5.62 14.44
C TYR A 75 -17.58 -6.15 15.01
N LEU A 76 -17.19 -5.72 16.20
CA LEU A 76 -16.05 -6.29 16.93
C LEU A 76 -16.46 -7.60 17.63
N ASP A 77 -15.46 -8.37 18.06
CA ASP A 77 -15.62 -9.60 18.84
C ASP A 77 -16.37 -10.75 18.13
N ILE A 78 -16.39 -10.77 16.79
CA ILE A 78 -16.92 -11.91 16.04
C ILE A 78 -15.96 -13.11 16.20
N PRO A 79 -16.44 -14.27 16.66
CA PRO A 79 -15.59 -15.44 16.85
C PRO A 79 -14.80 -15.84 15.60
N GLY A 80 -13.49 -15.98 15.76
CA GLY A 80 -12.56 -16.38 14.70
C GLY A 80 -12.17 -15.28 13.71
N VAL A 81 -12.50 -14.02 13.98
CA VAL A 81 -12.01 -12.84 13.24
C VAL A 81 -10.87 -12.20 14.03
N VAL A 82 -9.78 -11.87 13.35
CA VAL A 82 -8.66 -11.11 13.94
C VAL A 82 -8.81 -9.67 13.51
N TYR A 83 -8.84 -8.77 14.50
CA TYR A 83 -8.97 -7.33 14.30
C TYR A 83 -7.63 -6.65 14.53
N GLU A 84 -7.28 -5.72 13.66
CA GLU A 84 -6.12 -4.86 13.79
C GLU A 84 -6.56 -3.39 13.70
N LYS A 85 -6.11 -2.60 14.68
CA LYS A 85 -6.44 -1.19 14.82
C LYS A 85 -5.23 -0.35 14.44
N PHE A 86 -5.42 0.60 13.53
CA PHE A 86 -4.38 1.46 13.00
C PHE A 86 -4.62 2.89 13.45
N GLU A 87 -3.67 3.47 14.18
CA GLU A 87 -3.68 4.91 14.45
C GLU A 87 -3.24 5.66 13.20
N VAL A 88 -4.20 6.26 12.49
CA VAL A 88 -3.93 6.90 11.20
C VAL A 88 -3.47 8.35 11.34
N THR A 89 -3.96 9.00 12.37
CA THR A 89 -3.66 10.37 12.83
C THR A 89 -3.78 10.33 14.35
N PRO A 90 -3.04 11.16 15.13
CA PRO A 90 -3.15 11.16 16.58
C PRO A 90 -4.61 11.21 17.06
N GLY A 91 -5.06 10.15 17.74
CA GLY A 91 -6.42 10.00 18.26
C GLY A 91 -7.50 9.55 17.26
N ILE A 92 -7.16 9.33 15.99
CA ILE A 92 -8.07 8.77 14.97
C ILE A 92 -7.59 7.36 14.61
N PHE A 93 -8.50 6.40 14.72
CA PHE A 93 -8.20 5.00 14.48
C PHE A 93 -9.10 4.38 13.43
N GLU A 94 -8.52 3.54 12.60
CA GLU A 94 -9.24 2.73 11.61
C GLU A 94 -9.03 1.25 11.94
N THR A 95 -10.09 0.45 11.87
CA THR A 95 -10.03 -0.97 12.24
C THR A 95 -10.29 -1.85 11.03
N PHE A 96 -9.48 -2.90 10.89
CA PHE A 96 -9.65 -3.93 9.87
C PHE A 96 -9.74 -5.31 10.52
N GLY A 97 -10.70 -6.13 10.08
CA GLY A 97 -10.96 -7.46 10.57
C GLY A 97 -10.91 -8.50 9.46
N SER A 98 -10.20 -9.60 9.66
CA SER A 98 -10.23 -10.74 8.72
C SER A 98 -10.01 -12.07 9.42
N ARG A 99 -10.54 -13.15 8.83
CA ARG A 99 -10.27 -14.50 9.32
C ARG A 99 -8.88 -14.96 8.85
N PRO A 100 -8.13 -15.71 9.67
CA PRO A 100 -6.85 -16.26 9.25
C PRO A 100 -6.95 -17.02 7.91
N GLY A 101 -6.07 -16.69 6.96
CA GLY A 101 -6.06 -17.30 5.63
C GLY A 101 -7.00 -16.67 4.60
N GLN A 102 -7.92 -15.78 4.99
CA GLN A 102 -8.77 -15.07 4.03
C GLN A 102 -8.08 -13.80 3.50
N LYS A 103 -7.80 -13.77 2.21
CA LYS A 103 -7.24 -12.60 1.53
C LYS A 103 -8.35 -11.68 1.04
N GLY A 104 -8.23 -10.39 1.35
CA GLY A 104 -9.07 -9.36 0.77
C GLY A 104 -8.83 -9.21 -0.73
N ILE A 105 -9.83 -8.68 -1.43
CA ILE A 105 -9.80 -8.45 -2.89
C ILE A 105 -8.57 -7.63 -3.31
N LEU A 106 -8.26 -6.55 -2.59
CA LEU A 106 -7.10 -5.72 -2.91
C LEU A 106 -5.79 -6.47 -2.74
N SER A 107 -5.65 -7.27 -1.68
CA SER A 107 -4.48 -8.12 -1.45
C SER A 107 -4.25 -9.09 -2.60
N MET A 108 -5.33 -9.72 -3.09
CA MET A 108 -5.26 -10.64 -4.24
C MET A 108 -4.84 -9.92 -5.52
N ILE A 109 -5.45 -8.77 -5.83
CA ILE A 109 -5.10 -7.98 -7.03
C ILE A 109 -3.63 -7.53 -6.97
N GLU A 110 -3.17 -7.04 -5.82
CA GLU A 110 -1.77 -6.61 -5.64
C GLU A 110 -0.78 -7.78 -5.73
N GLU A 111 -1.20 -8.98 -5.34
CA GLU A 111 -0.40 -10.20 -5.46
C GLU A 111 -0.27 -10.61 -6.93
N ASP A 112 -1.37 -10.64 -7.67
CA ASP A 112 -1.38 -10.96 -9.10
C ASP A 112 -0.53 -9.96 -9.91
N LEU A 113 -0.70 -8.65 -9.65
CA LEU A 113 0.11 -7.61 -10.29
C LEU A 113 1.59 -7.71 -9.90
N GLY A 114 1.88 -7.98 -8.63
CA GLY A 114 3.23 -8.18 -8.12
C GLY A 114 3.94 -9.39 -8.74
N ASN A 115 3.22 -10.50 -8.89
CA ASN A 115 3.70 -11.73 -9.52
C ASN A 115 3.96 -11.51 -11.01
N ALA A 116 3.00 -10.92 -11.73
CA ALA A 116 3.15 -10.60 -13.15
C ALA A 116 4.34 -9.65 -13.42
N ARG A 117 4.58 -8.69 -12.51
CA ARG A 117 5.75 -7.80 -12.56
C ARG A 117 7.05 -8.53 -12.30
N SER A 118 7.07 -9.43 -11.31
CA SER A 118 8.26 -10.22 -10.99
C SER A 118 8.66 -11.14 -12.15
N GLN A 119 7.68 -11.78 -12.80
CA GLN A 119 7.88 -12.56 -14.02
C GLN A 119 8.42 -11.70 -15.17
N THR A 120 7.84 -10.51 -15.38
CA THR A 120 8.32 -9.58 -16.44
C THR A 120 9.76 -9.15 -16.18
N LYS A 121 10.13 -8.85 -14.93
CA LYS A 121 11.51 -8.54 -14.55
C LYS A 121 12.45 -9.73 -14.72
N HIS A 122 11.97 -10.95 -14.50
CA HIS A 122 12.77 -12.16 -14.72
C HIS A 122 13.07 -12.35 -16.21
N LEU A 123 12.05 -12.28 -17.06
CA LEU A 123 12.20 -12.35 -18.52
C LEU A 123 13.17 -11.27 -19.02
N MET A 124 13.08 -10.05 -18.48
CA MET A 124 13.97 -8.95 -18.85
C MET A 124 15.45 -9.22 -18.54
N LYS A 125 15.76 -10.06 -17.55
CA LYS A 125 17.14 -10.43 -17.21
C LYS A 125 17.70 -11.54 -18.10
N THR A 126 16.84 -12.37 -18.66
CA THR A 126 17.22 -13.52 -19.49
C THR A 126 17.18 -13.21 -20.98
N GLU A 127 16.61 -12.06 -21.35
CA GLU A 127 16.49 -11.61 -22.74
C GLU A 127 17.80 -10.95 -23.22
N GLU A 128 18.14 -11.17 -24.48
CA GLU A 128 19.34 -10.62 -25.11
C GLU A 128 19.03 -9.49 -26.10
N ASP A 129 17.86 -9.52 -26.76
CA ASP A 129 17.48 -8.49 -27.74
C ASP A 129 17.21 -7.15 -27.02
N PRO A 130 18.00 -6.09 -27.31
CA PRO A 130 17.83 -4.77 -26.68
C PRO A 130 16.42 -4.19 -26.87
N LYS A 131 15.76 -4.44 -28.00
CA LYS A 131 14.40 -3.95 -28.26
C LYS A 131 13.38 -4.65 -27.37
N ILE A 132 13.52 -5.96 -27.16
CA ILE A 132 12.62 -6.72 -26.29
C ILE A 132 12.87 -6.35 -24.83
N ILE A 133 14.12 -6.18 -24.41
CA ILE A 133 14.45 -5.67 -23.07
C ILE A 133 13.77 -4.33 -22.80
N GLN A 134 13.81 -3.39 -23.77
CA GLN A 134 13.15 -2.10 -23.64
C GLN A 134 11.61 -2.23 -23.52
N LEU A 135 11.01 -3.14 -24.29
CA LEU A 135 9.58 -3.44 -24.20
C LEU A 135 9.21 -4.03 -22.83
N LEU A 136 9.97 -5.00 -22.34
CA LEU A 136 9.78 -5.61 -21.03
C LEU A 136 9.96 -4.60 -19.89
N ASN A 137 10.92 -3.68 -20.02
CA ASN A 137 11.07 -2.59 -19.06
C ASN A 137 9.84 -1.67 -19.06
N SER A 138 9.31 -1.33 -20.24
CA SER A 138 8.08 -0.53 -20.36
C SER A 138 6.89 -1.25 -19.70
N LYS A 139 6.78 -2.57 -19.89
CA LYS A 139 5.75 -3.41 -19.27
C LYS A 139 5.87 -3.43 -17.74
N GLN A 140 7.07 -3.64 -17.17
CA GLN A 140 7.22 -3.66 -15.71
C GLN A 140 6.98 -2.29 -15.07
N LEU A 141 7.30 -1.20 -15.77
CA LEU A 141 6.99 0.16 -15.33
C LEU A 141 5.48 0.40 -15.33
N ALA A 142 4.77 -0.01 -16.37
CA ALA A 142 3.30 0.07 -16.42
C ALA A 142 2.67 -0.71 -15.26
N GLN A 143 3.10 -1.95 -15.02
CA GLN A 143 2.63 -2.75 -13.88
C GLN A 143 2.90 -2.07 -12.53
N LYS A 144 4.10 -1.48 -12.34
CA LYS A 144 4.42 -0.70 -11.14
C LYS A 144 3.46 0.47 -10.95
N VAL A 145 3.18 1.22 -12.02
CA VAL A 145 2.25 2.35 -11.98
C VAL A 145 0.84 1.88 -11.65
N THR A 146 0.37 0.77 -12.23
CA THR A 146 -0.94 0.18 -11.92
C THR A 146 -1.07 -0.19 -10.44
N MET A 147 -0.07 -0.85 -9.85
CA MET A 147 -0.05 -1.18 -8.42
C MET A 147 -0.15 0.08 -7.55
N ASN A 148 0.71 1.07 -7.81
CA ASN A 148 0.69 2.34 -7.06
C ASN A 148 -0.64 3.10 -7.22
N SER A 149 -1.30 2.95 -8.37
CA SER A 149 -2.58 3.59 -8.66
C SER A 149 -3.75 2.92 -7.91
N LEU A 150 -3.64 1.66 -7.50
CA LEU A 150 -4.71 0.97 -6.75
C LEU A 150 -4.90 1.58 -5.35
N TYR A 151 -3.79 1.87 -4.66
CA TYR A 151 -3.81 2.67 -3.44
C TYR A 151 -4.44 4.06 -3.68
N GLY A 152 -4.01 4.75 -4.75
CA GLY A 152 -4.53 6.07 -5.10
C GLY A 152 -6.03 6.08 -5.42
N PHE A 153 -6.54 4.99 -6.01
CA PHE A 153 -7.95 4.78 -6.26
C PHE A 153 -8.78 4.71 -4.97
N CYS A 154 -8.24 4.11 -3.90
CA CYS A 154 -8.92 4.07 -2.60
C CYS A 154 -8.90 5.43 -1.88
N GLY A 155 -7.81 6.20 -2.04
CA GLY A 155 -7.60 7.48 -1.36
C GLY A 155 -8.25 8.70 -2.00
N THR A 156 -8.87 8.58 -3.19
CA THR A 156 -9.53 9.71 -3.84
C THR A 156 -10.99 9.84 -3.41
N ALA A 157 -11.33 10.93 -2.72
CA ALA A 157 -12.70 11.22 -2.27
C ALA A 157 -13.71 11.39 -3.43
N LYS A 158 -13.24 11.74 -4.64
CA LYS A 158 -14.05 11.89 -5.86
C LYS A 158 -14.03 10.63 -6.75
N GLY A 159 -13.51 9.51 -6.24
CA GLY A 159 -13.45 8.25 -6.97
C GLY A 159 -14.78 7.51 -7.04
N SER A 160 -14.81 6.42 -7.82
CA SER A 160 -15.98 5.55 -7.95
C SER A 160 -16.21 4.64 -6.72
N LEU A 161 -15.19 4.45 -5.88
CA LEU A 161 -15.26 3.65 -4.66
C LEU A 161 -14.30 4.21 -3.59
N PRO A 162 -14.58 5.41 -3.05
CA PRO A 162 -13.68 6.04 -2.09
C PRO A 162 -13.72 5.29 -0.75
N LEU A 163 -12.55 4.91 -0.24
CA LEU A 163 -12.38 4.46 1.15
C LEU A 163 -11.05 4.94 1.69
N VAL A 164 -11.07 6.18 2.19
CA VAL A 164 -9.88 6.90 2.66
C VAL A 164 -9.19 6.17 3.82
N ALA A 165 -9.93 5.39 4.62
CA ALA A 165 -9.39 4.58 5.71
C ALA A 165 -8.28 3.62 5.25
N ILE A 166 -8.41 2.99 4.07
CA ILE A 166 -7.35 2.13 3.50
C ILE A 166 -6.10 2.97 3.24
N ALA A 167 -6.27 4.12 2.60
CA ALA A 167 -5.13 4.96 2.23
C ALA A 167 -4.42 5.51 3.49
N ALA A 168 -5.20 5.90 4.49
CA ALA A 168 -4.71 6.40 5.77
C ALA A 168 -3.96 5.32 6.58
N ALA A 169 -4.47 4.08 6.61
CA ALA A 169 -3.79 2.95 7.26
C ALA A 169 -2.48 2.57 6.56
N VAL A 170 -2.46 2.62 5.21
CA VAL A 170 -1.25 2.37 4.42
C VAL A 170 -0.18 3.43 4.72
N THR A 171 -0.53 4.73 4.73
CA THR A 171 0.45 5.78 5.01
C THR A 171 0.94 5.74 6.44
N ALA A 172 0.06 5.49 7.41
CA ALA A 172 0.43 5.34 8.81
C ALA A 172 1.42 4.20 9.03
N THR A 173 1.13 3.03 8.46
CA THR A 173 2.05 1.88 8.49
C THR A 173 3.37 2.21 7.81
N GLY A 174 3.34 2.89 6.65
CA GLY A 174 4.54 3.31 5.94
C GLY A 174 5.44 4.24 6.75
N ARG A 175 4.86 5.24 7.44
CA ARG A 175 5.58 6.14 8.35
C ARG A 175 6.23 5.37 9.49
N ALA A 176 5.49 4.45 10.13
CA ALA A 176 6.01 3.63 11.22
C ALA A 176 7.18 2.74 10.76
N MET A 177 7.09 2.14 9.57
CA MET A 177 8.16 1.32 9.00
C MET A 177 9.42 2.14 8.71
N ILE A 178 9.28 3.33 8.10
CA ILE A 178 10.41 4.22 7.82
C ILE A 178 11.12 4.64 9.11
N ASN A 179 10.35 5.05 10.13
CA ASN A 179 10.91 5.44 11.42
C ASN A 179 11.63 4.28 12.10
N LYS A 180 11.02 3.09 12.11
CA LYS A 180 11.63 1.88 12.67
C LYS A 180 12.93 1.50 11.96
N THR A 181 12.98 1.59 10.63
CA THR A 181 14.22 1.37 9.87
C THR A 181 15.27 2.41 10.23
N ALA A 182 14.90 3.68 10.35
CA ALA A 182 15.84 4.74 10.71
C ALA A 182 16.38 4.56 12.14
N GLU A 183 15.55 4.13 13.09
CA GLU A 183 15.96 3.80 14.46
C GLU A 183 16.93 2.62 14.48
N PHE A 184 16.61 1.53 13.78
CA PHE A 184 17.48 0.35 13.65
C PHE A 184 18.87 0.72 13.10
N ILE A 185 18.92 1.53 12.04
CA ILE A 185 20.20 1.98 11.47
C ILE A 185 21.03 2.76 12.50
N ARG A 186 20.40 3.63 13.28
CA ARG A 186 21.08 4.47 14.29
C ARG A 186 21.54 3.67 15.50
N GLN A 187 20.71 2.75 16.00
CA GLN A 187 20.94 2.06 17.27
C GLN A 187 21.75 0.78 17.10
N ASP A 188 21.44 -0.02 16.09
CA ASP A 188 21.99 -1.38 15.95
C ASP A 188 23.13 -1.44 14.94
N MET A 189 23.13 -0.59 13.92
CA MET A 189 24.18 -0.57 12.88
C MET A 189 25.22 0.54 13.08
N GLY A 190 25.02 1.45 14.03
CA GLY A 190 25.89 2.60 14.26
C GLY A 190 25.95 3.57 13.07
N GLY A 191 25.00 3.47 12.14
CA GLY A 191 24.94 4.28 10.93
C GLY A 191 24.22 5.60 11.17
N THR A 192 24.58 6.62 10.39
CA THR A 192 23.85 7.89 10.40
C THR A 192 22.84 7.92 9.26
N VAL A 193 21.57 8.12 9.60
CA VAL A 193 20.54 8.47 8.60
C VAL A 193 20.70 9.94 8.24
N ILE A 194 21.03 10.20 6.99
CA ILE A 194 21.28 11.53 6.41
C ILE A 194 20.20 11.93 5.42
#